data_AF-A0A9D3Z659-F1
#
_entry.id   AF-A0A9D3Z659-F1
#
_cell.length_a   1.000
_cell.length_b   1.000
_cell.length_c   1.000
_cell.angle_alpha   90.00
_cell.angle_beta   90.00
_cell.angle_gamma   90.00
#
_symmetry.space_group_name_H-M   'P 1'
#
loop_
_entity.id
_entity.type
_entity.pdbx_description
1 polymer ?
#
loop_
_entity_poly.entity_id
_entity_poly.type
_entity_poly.pdbx_seq_one_letter_code
_entity_poly.pdbx_strand_id
1 'polypeptide(L)' 'MLFGNPLNCDCQMRWLIATVQDKQSKLEVYGGVCSKPAHLNGRNILNITQADLNCTGMCIVVTLTKQTLPFL' A
#
# COMPACT_ATOMS: atom_id res chain seq x y z
N MET A 1 1.03 14.39 -14.94
CA MET A 1 0.22 15.20 -14.00
C MET A 1 -0.97 14.37 -13.55
N LEU A 2 -1.04 14.02 -12.26
CA LEU A 2 -2.13 13.20 -11.68
C LEU A 2 -3.10 14.00 -10.80
N PHE A 3 -3.22 15.32 -11.02
CA PHE A 3 -4.09 16.19 -10.22
C PHE A 3 -5.54 15.68 -10.24
N GLY A 4 -6.12 15.42 -9.06
CA GLY A 4 -7.51 14.99 -8.89
C GLY A 4 -7.78 13.48 -8.91
N ASN A 5 -6.77 12.62 -9.11
CA ASN A 5 -6.96 11.17 -9.03
C ASN A 5 -6.91 10.68 -7.57
N PRO A 6 -7.96 10.04 -7.04
CA PRO A 6 -7.92 9.53 -5.67
C PRO A 6 -7.01 8.31 -5.56
N LEU A 7 -5.77 8.52 -5.11
CA LEU A 7 -4.78 7.45 -5.00
C LEU A 7 -5.05 6.56 -3.79
N ASN A 8 -5.09 5.25 -4.01
CA ASN A 8 -5.13 4.24 -2.96
C ASN A 8 -3.71 3.78 -2.67
N CYS A 9 -3.02 4.46 -1.77
CA CYS A 9 -1.62 4.21 -1.43
C CYS A 9 -1.47 3.02 -0.48
N ASP A 10 -1.82 1.83 -0.96
CA ASP A 10 -1.64 0.57 -0.24
C ASP A 10 -0.45 -0.23 -0.78
N CYS A 11 -0.31 -1.47 -0.33
CA CYS A 11 0.78 -2.34 -0.75
C CYS A 11 0.85 -2.62 -2.27
N GLN A 12 -0.24 -2.49 -3.02
CA GLN A 12 -0.23 -2.63 -4.48
C GLN A 12 0.46 -1.44 -5.16
N MET A 13 0.60 -0.32 -4.45
CA MET A 13 1.32 0.87 -4.90
C MET A 13 2.84 0.80 -4.66
N ARG A 14 3.38 -0.30 -4.08
CA ARG A 14 4.83 -0.41 -3.78
C ARG A 14 5.72 -0.23 -5.01
N TRP A 15 5.33 -0.81 -6.14
CA TRP A 15 6.10 -0.69 -7.38
C TRP A 15 6.19 0.77 -7.82
N LEU A 16 5.09 1.53 -7.72
CA LEU A 16 5.05 2.93 -8.09
C LEU A 16 5.94 3.76 -7.17
N ILE A 17 5.91 3.52 -5.85
CA ILE A 17 6.82 4.19 -4.91
C ILE A 17 8.29 3.87 -5.19
N ALA A 18 8.61 2.61 -5.49
CA ALA A 18 9.96 2.20 -5.87
C ALA A 18 10.43 2.95 -7.13
N THR A 19 9.58 3.01 -8.15
CA THR A 19 9.88 3.70 -9.41
C THR A 19 10.05 5.20 -9.20
N VAL A 20 9.18 5.85 -8.42
CA VAL A 20 9.24 7.28 -8.10
C VAL A 20 10.51 7.66 -7.33
N GLN A 21 11.01 6.76 -6.49
CA GLN A 21 12.26 6.98 -5.76
C GLN A 21 13.48 6.95 -6.70
N ASP A 22 13.40 6.31 -7.86
CA ASP A 22 14.47 6.18 -8.87
C ASP A 22 14.77 7.49 -9.66
N LYS A 23 14.30 8.63 -9.16
CA LYS A 23 14.49 10.01 -9.66
C LYS A 23 13.95 10.33 -11.07
N GLN A 24 13.95 9.40 -12.01
CA GLN A 24 13.53 9.63 -13.40
C GLN A 24 12.01 9.83 -13.56
N SER A 25 11.20 9.21 -12.70
CA SER A 25 9.73 9.24 -12.77
C SER A 25 9.09 10.23 -11.79
N LYS A 26 9.87 10.98 -11.01
CA LYS A 26 9.36 12.01 -10.08
C LYS A 26 8.53 13.09 -10.79
N LEU A 27 8.85 13.39 -12.05
CA LEU A 27 8.15 14.38 -12.86
C LEU A 27 6.76 13.88 -13.28
N GLU A 28 6.60 12.59 -13.56
CA GLU A 28 5.34 12.00 -14.04
C GLU A 28 4.28 11.97 -12.93
N VAL A 29 4.70 11.75 -11.69
CA VAL A 29 3.85 11.59 -10.51
C VAL A 29 3.74 12.87 -9.66
N TYR A 30 4.28 13.99 -10.15
CA TYR A 30 4.16 15.30 -9.51
C TYR A 30 2.68 15.66 -9.31
N GLY A 31 2.28 15.92 -8.06
CA GLY A 31 0.91 16.25 -7.66
C GLY A 31 0.02 15.06 -7.26
N GLY A 32 0.55 13.83 -7.20
CA GLY A 32 -0.18 12.68 -6.67
C GLY A 32 -0.39 12.77 -5.15
N VAL A 33 -1.66 12.77 -4.71
CA VAL A 33 -2.05 12.80 -3.29
C VAL A 33 -2.84 11.54 -2.93
N CYS A 34 -2.43 10.86 -1.88
CA CYS A 34 -3.11 9.70 -1.34
C CYS A 34 -4.48 10.11 -0.77
N SER A 35 -5.54 9.44 -1.20
CA SER A 35 -6.89 9.56 -0.61
C SER A 35 -7.17 8.44 0.39
N LYS A 36 -6.45 7.33 0.27
CA LYS A 36 -6.53 6.15 1.12
C LYS A 36 -5.15 5.50 1.23
N PRO A 37 -4.90 4.64 2.23
CA PRO A 37 -5.73 4.40 3.42
C PRO A 37 -5.82 5.64 4.33
N ALA A 38 -6.69 5.62 5.35
CA ALA A 38 -6.97 6.79 6.19
C ALA A 38 -5.71 7.42 6.83
N HIS A 39 -4.73 6.60 7.22
CA HIS A 39 -3.46 7.06 7.81
C HIS A 39 -2.52 7.73 6.80
N LEU A 40 -2.76 7.59 5.49
CA LEU A 40 -2.02 8.24 4.42
C LEU A 40 -2.84 9.31 3.68
N ASN A 41 -4.10 9.55 4.07
CA ASN A 41 -4.94 10.54 3.41
C ASN A 41 -4.30 11.94 3.46
N GLY A 42 -4.25 12.62 2.31
CA GLY A 42 -3.63 13.94 2.12
C GLY A 42 -2.11 13.90 1.96
N ARG A 43 -1.45 12.74 2.07
CA ARG A 43 0.01 12.63 1.90
C ARG A 43 0.37 12.66 0.43
N ASN A 44 1.40 13.44 0.10
CA ASN A 44 1.99 13.41 -1.23
C ASN A 44 2.73 12.08 -1.44
N ILE A 45 2.53 11.44 -2.59
CA ILE A 45 3.16 10.16 -2.95
C ILE A 45 4.70 10.24 -2.98
N LEU A 46 5.27 11.43 -3.15
CA LEU A 46 6.71 11.69 -3.05
C LEU A 46 7.23 11.65 -1.60
N ASN A 47 6.35 11.78 -0.60
CA ASN A 47 6.68 11.89 0.82
C ASN A 47 6.32 10.63 1.61
N ILE A 48 6.04 9.51 0.93
CA ILE A 48 5.77 8.21 1.55
C ILE A 48 6.79 7.19 1.06
N THR A 49 7.05 6.18 1.88
CA THR A 49 8.00 5.11 1.61
C THR A 49 7.26 3.80 1.36
N GLN A 50 7.97 2.79 0.83
CA GLN A 50 7.37 1.47 0.69
C GLN A 50 6.93 0.87 2.03
N ALA A 51 7.58 1.24 3.14
CA ALA A 51 7.24 0.74 4.48
C ALA A 51 5.91 1.32 5.01
N ASP A 52 5.53 2.51 4.55
CA ASP A 52 4.25 3.14 4.90
C ASP A 52 3.07 2.43 4.22
N LEU A 53 3.33 1.66 3.17
CA LEU A 53 2.31 0.93 2.41
C LEU A 53 2.01 -0.42 3.06
N ASN A 54 0.77 -0.60 3.51
CA ASN A 54 0.29 -1.84 4.10
C ASN A 54 -0.89 -2.44 3.32
N CYS A 55 -0.91 -3.77 3.17
CA CYS A 55 -2.12 -4.46 2.73
C CYS A 55 -3.01 -4.68 3.95
N THR A 56 -4.21 -4.11 3.97
CA THR A 56 -5.30 -4.70 4.76
C THR A 56 -5.85 -5.86 3.96
N GLY A 57 -5.09 -6.95 3.88
CA GLY A 57 -5.63 -8.21 3.38
C GLY A 57 -6.73 -8.65 4.35
N MET A 58 -7.84 -9.16 3.82
CA MET A 58 -8.80 -9.93 4.60
C MET A 58 -8.04 -11.10 5.23
N CYS A 59 -7.55 -10.90 6.45
CA CYS A 59 -6.95 -11.96 7.23
C CYS A 59 -8.10 -12.91 7.54
N ILE A 60 -8.24 -13.97 6.74
CA ILE A 60 -9.11 -15.08 7.13
C ILE A 60 -8.41 -15.66 8.36
N VAL A 61 -8.91 -15.29 9.54
CA VAL A 61 -8.53 -15.93 10.77
C VAL A 61 -9.02 -17.36 10.63
N VAL A 62 -8.18 -18.24 10.09
CA VAL A 62 -8.40 -19.67 10.20
C VAL A 62 -8.21 -19.93 11.69
N THR A 63 -9.31 -20.01 12.44
CA THR A 63 -9.29 -20.65 13.75
C THR A 63 -8.80 -22.07 13.48
N LEU A 64 -7.49 -22.28 13.67
CA LEU A 64 -6.93 -23.61 13.81
C LEU A 64 -7.50 -24.16 15.11
N THR A 65 -8.73 -24.67 15.08
CA THR A 65 -9.12 -25.67 16.08
C THR A 65 -8.05 -26.73 15.98
N LYS A 66 -7.22 -26.88 17.01
CA LYS A 66 -6.21 -27.92 17.06
C LYS A 66 -6.90 -29.25 16.75
N GLN A 67 -6.75 -29.72 15.52
CA GLN A 67 -7.23 -31.03 15.13
C GLN A 67 -6.20 -32.00 15.71
N THR A 68 -6.38 -32.38 16.98
CA THR A 68 -5.64 -33.47 17.58
C THR A 68 -6.13 -34.74 16.88
N LEU A 69 -5.44 -35.17 15.83
CA LEU A 69 -5.58 -36.53 15.31
C LEU A 69 -5.09 -37.47 16.43
N PRO A 70 -5.92 -38.38 16.96
CA PRO A 70 -5.39 -39.43 17.81
C PRO A 70 -4.50 -40.32 16.94
N PHE A 71 -3.26 -40.52 17.36
CA PHE A 71 -2.44 -41.60 16.82
C PHE A 71 -3.18 -42.93 17.08
N LEU A 72 -3.68 -43.54 16.02
CA LEU A 72 -4.02 -44.96 15.96
C LEU A 72 -3.13 -45.60 14.90
#